data_AF-A0A978TVC2-F1
#
_entry.id   AF-A0A978TVC2-F1
#
_cell.length_a   1.000
_cell.length_b   1.000
_cell.length_c   1.000
_cell.angle_alpha   90.00
_cell.angle_beta   90.00
_cell.angle_gamma   90.00
#
_symmetry.space_group_name_H-M   'P 1'
#
loop_
_entity.id
_entity.type
_entity.pdbx_description
1 polymer ?
#
loop_
_entity_poly.entity_id
_entity_poly.type
_entity_poly.pdbx_seq_one_letter_code
_entity_poly.pdbx_strand_id
1 'polypeptide(L)'
;MKNLIARGKPERHRGRFCQKRQTETGALPSTAVADSPPQPQPTTRAGTATPKEYARLQKLLAECQYEEADRETWRLMLRVAGVHQRGYFEIRDFEEFPATVLGTIDRLWLEASEGRFGLSVQRQIYREEDCQYDGLGARLGWIVAGKWLKASNPRDHRELPAGNLPSAA
;
A
#
# COMPACT_ATOMS: atom_id res chain seq x y z
N MET A 1 -12.84 59.80 5.61
CA MET A 1 -11.61 59.43 4.88
C MET A 1 -11.09 58.11 5.45
N LYS A 2 -10.95 57.08 4.59
CA LYS A 2 -9.95 55.97 4.63
C LYS A 2 -9.96 55.06 5.88
N ASN A 3 -9.97 53.73 5.84
CA ASN A 3 -10.11 52.69 4.82
C ASN A 3 -10.25 51.33 5.56
N LEU A 4 -10.65 50.30 4.80
CA LEU A 4 -10.57 48.83 5.02
C LEU A 4 -9.42 48.37 5.95
N ILE A 5 -9.50 47.23 6.68
CA ILE A 5 -9.40 45.86 6.13
C ILE A 5 -10.15 44.86 7.03
N ALA A 6 -11.09 44.14 6.42
CA ALA A 6 -11.50 42.81 6.83
C ALA A 6 -10.83 41.78 5.91
N ARG A 7 -10.70 40.53 6.41
CA ARG A 7 -10.23 39.28 5.73
C ARG A 7 -8.72 39.00 5.91
N GLY A 8 -8.27 37.77 6.22
CA GLY A 8 -8.97 36.49 6.31
C GLY A 8 -8.11 35.47 7.06
N LYS A 9 -8.75 34.41 7.58
CA LYS A 9 -8.04 33.23 8.10
C LYS A 9 -7.16 32.64 6.99
N PRO A 10 -5.96 32.14 7.29
CA PRO A 10 -5.18 31.41 6.29
C PRO A 10 -5.95 30.16 5.89
N GLU A 11 -6.40 30.12 4.64
CA GLU A 11 -6.89 28.90 4.00
C GLU A 11 -5.73 27.90 4.01
N ARG A 12 -5.88 26.85 4.83
CA ARG A 12 -4.98 25.70 4.76
C ARG A 12 -5.14 25.11 3.36
N HIS A 13 -4.09 25.22 2.55
CA HIS A 13 -4.00 24.57 1.26
C HIS A 13 -4.29 23.07 1.44
N ARG A 14 -5.49 22.65 1.04
CA ARG A 14 -5.93 21.26 1.04
C ARG A 14 -5.02 20.45 0.11
N GLY A 15 -4.16 19.63 0.69
CA GLY A 15 -3.39 18.62 -0.05
C GLY A 15 -4.36 17.68 -0.77
N ARG A 16 -4.34 17.70 -2.11
CA ARG A 16 -5.08 16.77 -2.97
C ARG A 16 -4.38 15.41 -2.99
N PHE A 17 -4.49 14.65 -1.91
CA PHE A 17 -3.74 13.39 -1.74
C PHE A 17 -4.32 12.16 -2.44
N CYS A 18 -5.37 12.33 -3.23
CA CYS A 18 -5.81 11.32 -4.17
C CYS A 18 -6.48 12.04 -5.33
N GLN A 19 -5.68 12.52 -6.28
CA GLN A 19 -6.24 12.94 -7.56
C GLN A 19 -6.64 11.67 -8.29
N LYS A 20 -7.95 11.49 -8.48
CA LYS A 20 -8.51 10.54 -9.44
C LYS A 20 -7.95 10.88 -10.82
N ARG A 21 -6.76 10.38 -11.14
CA ARG A 21 -6.29 10.36 -12.52
C ARG A 21 -7.19 9.35 -13.23
N GLN A 22 -8.20 9.86 -13.93
CA GLN A 22 -8.78 9.12 -15.03
C GLN A 22 -7.63 8.89 -16.01
N THR A 23 -7.08 7.69 -16.03
CA THR A 23 -6.38 7.24 -17.22
C THR A 23 -7.48 7.01 -18.25
N GLU A 24 -7.61 7.95 -19.19
CA GLU A 24 -8.22 7.65 -20.47
C GLU A 24 -7.59 6.36 -21.00
N THR A 25 -8.45 5.44 -21.41
CA THR A 25 -8.11 4.18 -22.06
C THR A 25 -7.38 4.51 -23.37
N GLY A 26 -6.06 4.65 -23.29
CA GLY A 26 -5.17 4.59 -24.43
C GLY A 26 -5.00 3.13 -24.84
N ALA A 27 -5.75 2.72 -25.86
CA ALA A 27 -5.61 1.44 -26.51
C ALA A 27 -4.14 1.21 -26.91
N LEU A 28 -3.62 0.03 -26.57
CA LEU A 28 -2.35 -0.48 -27.10
C LEU A 28 -2.46 -0.53 -28.64
N PRO A 29 -1.48 -0.01 -29.40
CA PRO A 29 -1.40 -0.33 -30.82
C PRO A 29 -1.03 -1.81 -30.96
N SER A 30 -1.93 -2.53 -31.62
CA SER A 30 -1.72 -3.89 -32.10
C SER A 30 -0.65 -3.90 -33.20
N THR A 31 0.45 -4.57 -32.94
CA THR A 31 1.30 -5.15 -33.99
C THR A 31 1.59 -6.61 -33.64
N ALA A 32 0.98 -7.51 -34.41
CA ALA A 32 1.48 -8.88 -34.61
C ALA A 32 2.89 -8.80 -35.22
N VAL A 33 3.85 -9.71 -35.03
CA VAL A 33 3.83 -11.17 -35.22
C VAL A 33 5.10 -11.73 -34.56
N ALA A 34 5.05 -12.89 -33.91
CA ALA A 34 6.02 -14.00 -34.07
C ALA A 34 5.66 -15.16 -33.15
N ASP A 35 5.35 -16.28 -33.78
CA ASP A 35 5.14 -17.60 -33.21
C ASP A 35 6.30 -17.99 -32.27
N SER A 36 6.01 -18.35 -31.03
CA SER A 36 6.96 -18.93 -30.10
C SER A 36 6.30 -20.11 -29.37
N PRO A 37 7.00 -21.26 -29.21
CA PRO A 37 6.39 -22.50 -28.74
C PRO A 37 5.78 -22.37 -27.34
N PRO A 38 4.73 -23.14 -27.00
CA PRO A 38 4.12 -23.09 -25.68
C PRO A 38 5.13 -23.59 -24.64
N GLN A 39 5.66 -22.67 -23.83
CA GLN A 39 6.47 -23.06 -22.67
C GLN A 39 5.58 -23.83 -21.67
N PRO A 40 6.09 -24.94 -21.09
CA PRO A 40 5.31 -25.77 -20.18
C PRO A 40 4.93 -24.97 -18.94
N GLN A 41 3.62 -24.84 -18.71
CA GLN A 41 3.06 -24.27 -17.49
C GLN A 41 3.37 -25.19 -16.31
N PRO A 42 4.09 -24.74 -15.26
CA PRO A 42 4.26 -25.56 -14.07
C PRO A 42 2.94 -25.60 -13.30
N THR A 43 2.49 -26.83 -13.12
CA THR A 43 1.52 -27.32 -12.15
C THR A 43 1.51 -26.54 -10.81
N THR A 44 0.29 -26.18 -10.39
CA THR A 44 -0.18 -25.86 -9.04
C THR A 44 0.89 -25.90 -7.94
N ARG A 45 1.46 -24.73 -7.59
CA ARG A 45 2.32 -24.54 -6.41
C ARG A 45 1.96 -23.19 -5.79
N ALA A 46 1.69 -23.18 -4.48
CA ALA A 46 1.54 -21.95 -3.73
C ALA A 46 2.78 -21.08 -3.98
N GLY A 47 2.60 -19.81 -4.38
CA GLY A 47 3.73 -18.90 -4.57
C GLY A 47 3.59 -17.81 -5.62
N THR A 48 2.50 -17.71 -6.38
CA THR A 48 2.31 -16.57 -7.28
C THR A 48 0.91 -16.00 -7.14
N ALA A 49 0.82 -14.75 -6.70
CA ALA A 49 -0.43 -14.02 -6.79
C ALA A 49 -0.73 -13.73 -8.27
N THR A 50 -1.89 -14.17 -8.71
CA THR A 50 -2.45 -13.93 -10.03
C THR A 50 -2.87 -12.46 -10.17
N PRO A 51 -2.93 -11.91 -11.40
CA PRO A 51 -3.49 -10.57 -11.63
C PRO A 51 -4.87 -10.36 -10.98
N LYS A 52 -5.68 -11.42 -10.93
CA LYS A 52 -7.01 -11.42 -10.28
C LYS A 52 -6.93 -11.19 -8.77
N GLU A 53 -5.88 -11.64 -8.09
CA GLU A 53 -5.70 -11.44 -6.66
C GLU A 53 -5.39 -9.98 -6.31
N TYR A 54 -4.66 -9.28 -7.18
CA TYR A 54 -4.39 -7.84 -7.03
C TYR A 54 -5.53 -6.93 -7.46
N ALA A 55 -6.44 -7.40 -8.32
CA ALA A 55 -7.50 -6.57 -8.91
C ALA A 55 -8.35 -5.83 -7.86
N ARG A 56 -8.63 -6.48 -6.73
CA ARG A 56 -9.37 -5.85 -5.63
C ARG A 56 -8.54 -4.75 -4.96
N LEU A 57 -7.28 -5.04 -4.63
CA LEU A 57 -6.37 -4.06 -4.03
C LEU A 57 -6.20 -2.84 -4.95
N GLN A 58 -5.97 -3.06 -6.25
CA GLN A 58 -5.87 -2.01 -7.26
C GLN A 58 -7.11 -1.12 -7.29
N LYS A 59 -8.31 -1.72 -7.32
CA LYS A 59 -9.57 -0.98 -7.32
C LYS A 59 -9.71 -0.10 -6.07
N LEU A 60 -9.47 -0.67 -4.89
CA LEU A 60 -9.58 0.04 -3.61
C LEU A 60 -8.60 1.22 -3.55
N LEU A 61 -7.36 1.00 -3.97
CA LEU A 61 -6.34 2.04 -4.04
C LEU A 61 -6.69 3.15 -5.04
N ALA A 62 -7.19 2.81 -6.24
CA ALA A 62 -7.64 3.77 -7.23
C ALA A 62 -8.86 4.60 -6.77
N GLU A 63 -9.69 4.04 -5.90
CA GLU A 63 -10.85 4.70 -5.28
C GLU A 63 -10.48 5.44 -3.98
N CYS A 64 -9.19 5.48 -3.60
CA CYS A 64 -8.68 6.09 -2.37
C CYS A 64 -9.25 5.46 -1.09
N GLN A 65 -9.76 4.22 -1.18
CA GLN A 65 -10.31 3.46 -0.06
C GLN A 65 -9.16 2.79 0.71
N TYR A 66 -8.31 3.62 1.32
CA TYR A 66 -7.06 3.17 1.92
C TYR A 66 -7.27 2.19 3.09
N GLU A 67 -8.35 2.34 3.85
CA GLU A 67 -8.67 1.44 4.96
C GLU A 67 -9.03 0.03 4.45
N GLU A 68 -9.88 -0.04 3.42
CA GLU A 68 -10.21 -1.28 2.73
C GLU A 68 -9.00 -1.88 2.01
N ALA A 69 -8.18 -1.04 1.38
CA ALA A 69 -6.96 -1.46 0.67
C ALA A 69 -5.94 -2.07 1.65
N ASP A 70 -5.85 -1.54 2.86
CA ASP A 70 -4.99 -2.07 3.91
C ASP A 70 -5.43 -3.48 4.33
N ARG A 71 -6.73 -3.65 4.63
CA ARG A 71 -7.31 -4.97 4.91
C ARG A 71 -7.13 -5.96 3.76
N GLU A 72 -7.28 -5.48 2.53
CA GLU A 72 -7.10 -6.30 1.34
C GLU A 72 -5.64 -6.70 1.14
N THR A 73 -4.69 -5.81 1.46
CA THR A 73 -3.26 -6.11 1.45
C THR A 73 -2.96 -7.27 2.40
N TRP A 74 -3.45 -7.19 3.65
CA TRP A 74 -3.29 -8.27 4.64
C TRP A 74 -3.89 -9.59 4.15
N ARG A 75 -5.12 -9.55 3.63
CA ARG A 75 -5.82 -10.74 3.10
C ARG A 75 -5.06 -11.39 1.95
N LEU A 76 -4.52 -10.58 1.05
CA LEU A 76 -3.72 -11.05 -0.09
C LEU A 76 -2.44 -11.72 0.39
N MET A 77 -1.70 -11.09 1.31
CA MET A 77 -0.46 -11.68 1.83
C MET A 77 -0.75 -13.01 2.54
N LEU A 78 -1.79 -13.09 3.39
CA LEU A 78 -2.15 -14.35 4.07
C LEU A 78 -2.49 -15.47 3.09
N ARG A 79 -3.15 -15.13 1.97
CA ARG A 79 -3.48 -16.09 0.92
C ARG A 79 -2.23 -16.59 0.20
N VAL A 80 -1.33 -15.67 -0.18
CA VAL A 80 -0.08 -16.00 -0.88
C VAL A 80 0.80 -16.92 -0.03
N ALA A 81 0.89 -16.67 1.27
CA ALA A 81 1.61 -17.51 2.20
C ALA A 81 0.89 -18.83 2.55
N GLY A 82 -0.35 -19.03 2.08
CA GLY A 82 -1.13 -20.24 2.38
C GLY A 82 -1.67 -20.30 3.82
N VAL A 83 -1.60 -19.20 4.58
CA VAL A 83 -1.93 -19.15 6.02
C VAL A 83 -3.25 -18.42 6.31
N HIS A 84 -4.04 -18.13 5.28
CA HIS A 84 -5.32 -17.45 5.39
C HIS A 84 -6.33 -18.08 6.37
N GLN A 85 -6.30 -19.41 6.56
CA GLN A 85 -7.15 -20.06 7.57
C GLN A 85 -6.66 -19.80 9.00
N ARG A 86 -5.34 -19.69 9.19
CA ARG A 86 -4.71 -19.34 10.47
C ARG A 86 -4.88 -17.86 10.79
N GLY A 87 -4.84 -16.99 9.78
CA GLY A 87 -5.12 -15.56 9.90
C GLY A 87 -3.96 -14.70 10.40
N TYR A 88 -2.80 -15.30 10.68
CA TYR A 88 -1.58 -14.60 11.09
C TYR A 88 -0.33 -15.28 10.52
N PHE A 89 0.75 -14.51 10.43
CA PHE A 89 2.07 -15.01 10.02
C PHE A 89 2.90 -15.45 11.21
N GLU A 90 3.69 -16.49 11.00
CA GLU A 90 4.83 -16.87 11.80
C GLU A 90 6.11 -16.55 11.02
N ILE A 91 7.26 -16.48 11.70
CA ILE A 91 8.54 -16.12 11.07
C ILE A 91 8.84 -17.00 9.85
N ARG A 92 8.58 -18.32 9.95
CA ARG A 92 8.79 -19.29 8.86
C ARG A 92 7.98 -18.98 7.59
N ASP A 93 6.83 -18.33 7.71
CA ASP A 93 5.99 -18.04 6.54
C ASP A 93 6.64 -16.97 5.65
N PHE A 94 7.52 -16.15 6.22
CA PHE A 94 8.26 -15.12 5.48
C PHE A 94 9.50 -15.67 4.78
N GLU A 95 10.02 -16.83 5.20
CA GLU A 95 11.19 -17.45 4.57
C GLU A 95 10.90 -17.87 3.11
N GLU A 96 9.68 -18.31 2.84
CA GLU A 96 9.21 -18.72 1.51
C GLU A 96 8.35 -17.64 0.82
N PHE A 97 8.15 -16.48 1.45
CA PHE A 97 7.26 -15.46 0.89
C PHE A 97 7.83 -14.86 -0.40
N PRO A 98 7.08 -14.86 -1.51
CA PRO A 98 7.59 -14.37 -2.79
C PRO A 98 7.91 -12.87 -2.75
N ALA A 99 9.18 -12.52 -2.96
CA ALA A 99 9.62 -11.13 -3.04
C ALA A 99 8.91 -10.34 -4.17
N THR A 100 8.52 -11.03 -5.26
CA THR A 100 7.75 -10.45 -6.37
C THR A 100 6.37 -9.96 -5.93
N VAL A 101 5.76 -10.63 -4.95
CA VAL A 101 4.47 -10.22 -4.37
C VAL A 101 4.65 -8.95 -3.54
N LEU A 102 5.66 -8.90 -2.67
CA LEU A 102 5.97 -7.70 -1.88
C LEU A 102 6.27 -6.50 -2.79
N GLY A 103 7.06 -6.70 -3.84
CA GLY A 103 7.36 -5.65 -4.83
C GLY A 103 6.11 -5.16 -5.58
N THR A 104 5.17 -6.05 -5.88
CA THR A 104 3.91 -5.67 -6.54
C THR A 104 3.01 -4.87 -5.60
N ILE A 105 2.85 -5.31 -4.35
CA ILE A 105 2.09 -4.59 -3.32
C ILE A 105 2.68 -3.19 -3.11
N ASP A 106 4.00 -3.11 -2.93
CA ASP A 106 4.72 -1.86 -2.70
C ASP A 106 4.48 -0.85 -3.83
N ARG A 107 4.64 -1.30 -5.08
CA ARG A 107 4.38 -0.47 -6.26
C ARG A 107 2.95 0.07 -6.30
N LEU A 108 1.95 -0.75 -6.02
CA LEU A 108 0.56 -0.32 -6.01
C LEU A 108 0.30 0.77 -4.96
N TRP A 109 0.84 0.60 -3.76
CA TRP A 109 0.74 1.61 -2.70
C TRP A 109 1.46 2.91 -3.07
N LEU A 110 2.67 2.84 -3.61
CA LEU A 110 3.43 4.00 -4.05
C LEU A 110 2.69 4.77 -5.15
N GLU A 111 2.21 4.08 -6.19
CA GLU A 111 1.50 4.69 -7.32
C GLU A 111 0.22 5.41 -6.87
N ALA A 112 -0.57 4.78 -5.98
CA ALA A 112 -1.84 5.32 -5.51
C ALA A 112 -1.68 6.48 -4.52
N SER A 113 -0.59 6.49 -3.76
CA SER A 113 -0.34 7.45 -2.67
C SER A 113 0.63 8.58 -3.04
N GLU A 114 1.03 8.68 -4.30
CA GLU A 114 2.06 9.62 -4.77
C GLU A 114 3.39 9.44 -4.00
N GLY A 115 3.75 8.18 -3.74
CA GLY A 115 4.98 7.79 -3.06
C GLY A 115 4.94 7.94 -1.53
N ARG A 116 3.80 8.28 -0.92
CA ARG A 116 3.69 8.46 0.54
C ARG A 116 3.65 7.16 1.32
N PHE A 117 3.02 6.13 0.77
CA PHE A 117 2.77 4.85 1.41
C PHE A 117 3.41 3.72 0.62
N GLY A 118 3.82 2.66 1.31
CA GLY A 118 4.53 1.53 0.72
C GLY A 118 5.49 0.85 1.69
N LEU A 119 5.75 -0.44 1.43
CA LEU A 119 6.70 -1.26 2.18
C LEU A 119 8.14 -0.75 2.03
N SER A 120 8.49 -0.17 0.88
CA SER A 120 9.80 0.44 0.67
C SER A 120 9.97 1.73 1.47
N VAL A 121 8.91 2.53 1.64
CA VAL A 121 8.91 3.71 2.51
C VAL A 121 9.11 3.30 3.96
N GLN A 122 8.41 2.25 4.42
CA GLN A 122 8.60 1.69 5.77
C GLN A 122 10.01 1.17 5.97
N ARG A 123 10.56 0.43 5.00
CA ARG A 123 11.93 -0.08 5.06
C ARG A 123 12.96 1.05 5.13
N GLN A 124 12.74 2.14 4.41
CA GLN A 124 13.60 3.31 4.47
C GLN A 124 13.56 3.94 5.87
N ILE A 125 12.37 4.15 6.43
CA ILE A 125 12.20 4.68 7.79
C ILE A 125 12.83 3.74 8.83
N TYR A 126 12.67 2.43 8.68
CA TYR A 126 13.28 1.44 9.58
C TYR A 126 14.81 1.54 9.62
N ARG A 127 15.44 1.82 8.47
CA ARG A 127 16.89 2.06 8.40
C ARG A 127 17.30 3.38 9.02
N GLU A 128 16.49 4.43 8.85
CA GLU A 128 16.72 5.73 9.47
C GLU A 128 16.58 5.69 11.00
N GLU A 129 15.76 4.76 11.51
CA GLU A 129 15.58 4.50 12.94
C GLU A 129 16.55 3.44 13.48
N ASP A 130 17.73 3.27 12.88
CA ASP A 130 18.77 2.31 13.32
C ASP A 130 18.24 0.88 13.55
N CYS A 131 17.32 0.44 12.70
CA CYS A 131 16.63 -0.85 12.80
C CYS A 131 15.85 -1.04 14.12
N GLN A 132 15.38 0.03 14.75
CA GLN A 132 14.59 -0.02 15.98
C GLN A 132 13.08 -0.01 15.67
N TYR A 133 12.37 -1.04 16.12
CA TYR A 133 10.92 -1.17 15.88
C TYR A 133 10.09 -0.10 16.60
N ASP A 134 10.49 0.33 17.79
CA ASP A 134 9.77 1.39 18.53
C ASP A 134 9.90 2.74 17.82
N GLY A 135 11.11 3.06 17.31
CA GLY A 135 11.35 4.26 16.50
C GLY A 135 10.55 4.23 15.20
N LEU A 136 10.57 3.10 14.51
CA LEU A 136 9.74 2.86 13.32
C LEU A 136 8.26 3.08 13.65
N GLY A 137 7.72 2.38 14.64
CA GLY A 137 6.31 2.45 15.01
C GLY A 137 5.88 3.85 15.42
N ALA A 138 6.73 4.60 16.12
CA ALA A 138 6.49 6.00 16.46
C ALA A 138 6.44 6.88 15.20
N ARG A 139 7.41 6.77 14.28
CA ARG A 139 7.45 7.57 13.05
C ARG A 139 6.33 7.25 12.07
N LEU A 140 5.97 5.97 11.97
CA LEU A 140 4.84 5.56 11.14
C LEU A 140 3.51 5.98 11.77
N GLY A 141 3.44 6.32 13.05
CA GLY A 141 2.18 6.60 13.75
C GLY A 141 1.39 5.34 14.13
N TRP A 142 2.09 4.20 14.23
CA TRP A 142 1.55 2.94 14.75
C TRP A 142 1.61 2.87 16.28
N ILE A 143 2.49 3.65 16.89
CA ILE A 143 2.56 3.81 18.35
C ILE A 143 2.06 5.21 18.73
N VAL A 144 1.07 5.27 19.62
CA VAL A 144 0.58 6.53 20.20
C VAL A 144 0.58 6.40 21.72
N ALA A 145 1.23 7.36 22.39
CA ALA A 145 1.39 7.37 23.85
C ALA A 145 1.94 6.03 24.40
N GLY A 146 2.95 5.47 23.72
CA GLY A 146 3.61 4.22 24.10
C GLY A 146 2.78 2.95 23.85
N LYS A 147 1.64 3.05 23.15
CA LYS A 147 0.78 1.91 22.85
C LYS A 147 0.71 1.65 21.35
N TRP A 148 0.96 0.41 20.96
CA TRP A 148 0.69 -0.07 19.62
C TRP A 148 -0.81 -0.02 19.34
N LEU A 149 -1.16 0.70 18.27
CA LEU A 149 -2.51 0.82 17.79
C LEU A 149 -2.85 -0.41 16.95
N LYS A 150 -4.07 -0.93 17.13
CA LYS A 150 -4.61 -1.97 16.24
C LYS A 150 -4.91 -1.37 14.87
N ALA A 151 -4.75 -2.16 13.81
CA ALA A 151 -5.05 -1.74 12.44
C ALA A 151 -6.49 -1.19 12.25
N SER A 152 -7.44 -1.63 13.08
CA SER A 152 -8.84 -1.20 13.05
C SER A 152 -9.12 0.17 13.71
N ASN A 153 -8.11 0.89 14.18
CA ASN A 153 -8.34 2.18 14.82
C ASN A 153 -8.66 3.24 13.75
N PRO A 154 -9.79 3.96 13.84
CA PRO A 154 -10.14 4.97 12.84
C PRO A 154 -9.07 6.07 12.80
N ARG A 155 -8.53 6.34 11.62
CA ARG A 155 -7.57 7.44 11.39
C ARG A 155 -7.98 8.18 10.13
N ASP A 156 -7.87 9.51 10.15
CA ASP A 156 -7.97 10.28 8.90
C ASP A 156 -6.73 9.98 8.06
N HIS A 157 -6.93 9.22 6.97
CA HIS A 157 -5.86 8.82 6.06
C HIS A 157 -5.10 10.02 5.46
N ARG A 158 -5.72 11.20 5.45
CA ARG A 158 -5.10 12.45 4.97
C ARG A 158 -3.99 12.92 5.91
N GLU A 159 -4.10 12.60 7.19
CA GLU A 159 -3.18 13.04 8.24
C GLU A 159 -2.16 11.97 8.62
N LEU A 160 -2.18 10.81 7.96
CA LEU A 160 -1.23 9.75 8.24
C LEU A 160 0.21 10.13 7.86
N PRO A 161 1.20 9.81 8.72
CA PRO A 161 2.61 9.94 8.38
C PRO A 161 2.99 9.11 7.15
N ALA A 162 4.08 9.51 6.47
CA ALA A 162 4.64 8.70 5.40
C ALA A 162 4.97 7.28 5.90
N GLY A 163 4.70 6.29 5.06
CA GLY A 163 4.89 4.87 5.37
C GLY A 163 3.84 4.26 6.32
N ASN A 164 2.87 5.01 6.85
CA ASN A 164 1.88 4.45 7.78
C ASN A 164 1.11 3.25 7.18
N LEU A 165 0.91 3.26 5.87
CA LEU A 165 0.23 2.19 5.14
C LEU A 165 1.18 1.50 4.14
N PRO A 166 0.96 0.21 3.85
CA PRO A 166 0.02 -0.69 4.54
C PRO A 166 0.43 -0.95 5.99
N SER A 167 -0.51 -1.10 6.93
CA SER A 167 -0.21 -1.28 8.35
C SER A 167 0.38 -2.66 8.66
N ALA A 168 1.18 -2.73 9.72
CA ALA A 168 1.46 -4.00 10.38
C ALA A 168 0.18 -4.44 11.12
N ALA A 169 -0.29 -5.66 10.87
CA ALA A 169 -1.56 -6.18 11.38
C ALA A 169 -1.73 -6.10 12.90
#